data_AF-A0A925HY76-F1
#
_entry.id   AF-A0A925HY76-F1
#
_cell.length_a   1.000
_cell.length_b   1.000
_cell.length_c   1.000
_cell.angle_alpha   90.00
_cell.angle_beta   90.00
_cell.angle_gamma   90.00
#
_symmetry.space_group_name_H-M   'P 1'
#
loop_
_entity.id
_entity.type
_entity.pdbx_description
1 polymer ?
#
loop_
_entity_poly.entity_id
_entity_poly.type
_entity_poly.pdbx_seq_one_letter_code
_entity_poly.pdbx_strand_id
1 'polypeptide(L)'
;MSLDLQYLNEQLRELKPPQLRDRLIFEAVVVRQRGQCEVAAEHGISQPRVSQIVVEVGEWLDRSLPGARRYEQGGGGMAVGTFVVESQIDFLLQQTMELWEAGRQDKVIKKSGKGGVEQWEETTTMSNQCAKVGLLNTALRLAQAKAKLAGVDVTGRTQREMAFAEERQRREAMARGQEAESGVGFQPAKDQEIGDGEQEFEAGVSRREVRRDEKAKAKSRL
;
A
#
# COMPACT_ATOMS: atom_id res chain seq x y z
N MET A 1 30.34 -3.05 3.72
CA MET A 1 30.39 -4.09 4.76
C MET A 1 29.99 -5.40 4.09
N SER A 2 30.91 -6.35 3.91
CA SER A 2 30.52 -7.66 3.39
C SER A 2 29.80 -8.41 4.51
N LEU A 3 28.52 -8.70 4.32
CA LEU A 3 27.81 -9.64 5.18
C LEU A 3 28.47 -11.00 4.99
N ASP A 4 29.05 -11.54 6.06
CA ASP A 4 29.62 -12.87 6.03
C ASP A 4 28.48 -13.90 5.92
N LEU A 5 28.38 -14.51 4.73
CA LEU A 5 27.38 -15.54 4.44
C LEU A 5 27.57 -16.78 5.31
N GLN A 6 28.78 -17.04 5.83
CA GLN A 6 29.02 -18.18 6.73
C GLN A 6 28.37 -17.93 8.09
N TYR A 7 28.62 -16.75 8.68
CA TYR A 7 27.97 -16.33 9.93
C TYR A 7 26.44 -16.34 9.83
N LEU A 8 25.87 -15.83 8.73
CA LEU A 8 24.42 -15.88 8.48
C LEU A 8 23.89 -17.32 8.39
N ASN A 9 24.59 -18.21 7.68
CA ASN A 9 24.18 -19.61 7.58
C ASN A 9 24.26 -20.33 8.94
N GLU A 10 25.21 -19.96 9.78
CA GLU A 10 25.37 -20.53 11.12
C GLU A 10 24.23 -20.09 12.04
N GLN A 11 23.88 -18.80 12.04
CA GLN A 11 22.69 -18.30 12.75
C GLN A 11 21.38 -18.93 12.23
N LEU A 12 21.24 -19.10 10.91
CA LEU A 12 20.06 -19.72 10.31
C LEU A 12 19.97 -21.22 10.60
N ARG A 13 21.10 -21.92 10.75
CA ARG A 13 21.12 -23.36 11.11
C ARG A 13 20.59 -23.62 12.51
N GLU A 14 20.80 -22.68 13.43
CA GLU A 14 20.29 -22.77 14.80
C GLU A 14 18.77 -22.56 14.86
N LEU A 15 18.20 -21.84 13.89
CA LEU A 15 16.77 -21.62 13.75
C LEU A 15 16.09 -22.83 13.10
N LYS A 16 15.93 -23.93 13.87
CA LYS A 16 15.10 -25.05 13.44
C LYS A 16 13.64 -24.60 13.26
N PRO A 17 13.08 -24.65 12.04
CA PRO A 17 11.72 -24.19 11.81
C PRO A 17 10.72 -25.11 12.53
N PRO A 18 9.63 -24.57 13.10
CA PRO A 18 8.59 -25.37 13.73
C PRO A 18 7.99 -26.37 12.75
N GLN A 19 7.47 -27.47 13.27
CA GLN A 19 6.78 -28.46 12.45
C GLN A 19 5.57 -27.84 11.74
N LEU A 20 5.17 -28.41 10.61
CA LEU A 20 4.03 -27.88 9.84
C LEU A 20 2.76 -27.85 10.69
N ARG A 21 2.51 -28.89 11.48
CA ARG A 21 1.36 -28.97 12.40
C ARG A 21 1.34 -27.81 13.38
N ASP A 22 2.47 -27.53 14.01
CA ASP A 22 2.61 -26.47 15.03
C ASP A 22 2.36 -25.10 14.41
N ARG A 23 2.83 -24.88 13.17
CA ARG A 23 2.55 -23.68 12.38
C ARG A 23 1.06 -23.51 12.10
N LEU A 24 0.36 -24.58 11.71
CA LEU A 24 -1.08 -24.53 11.44
C LEU A 24 -1.89 -24.24 12.72
N ILE A 25 -1.48 -24.82 13.85
CA ILE A 25 -2.07 -24.53 15.16
C ILE A 25 -1.87 -23.05 15.53
N PHE A 26 -0.65 -22.53 15.37
CA PHE A 26 -0.35 -21.12 15.61
C PHE A 26 -1.18 -20.21 14.70
N GLU A 27 -1.27 -20.50 13.41
CA GLU A 27 -2.07 -19.74 12.45
C GLU A 27 -3.56 -19.72 12.85
N ALA A 28 -4.13 -20.88 13.20
CA ALA A 28 -5.53 -20.98 13.60
C ALA A 28 -5.85 -20.14 14.84
N VAL A 29 -4.95 -20.13 15.83
CA VAL A 29 -5.15 -19.39 17.09
C VAL A 29 -4.84 -17.91 16.92
N VAL A 30 -3.65 -17.55 16.43
CA VAL A 30 -3.15 -16.16 16.43
C VAL A 30 -3.66 -15.37 15.23
N VAL A 31 -3.67 -15.97 14.04
CA VAL A 31 -4.07 -15.27 12.81
C VAL A 31 -5.58 -15.32 12.62
N ARG A 32 -6.18 -16.51 12.78
CA ARG A 32 -7.63 -16.70 12.58
C ARG A 32 -8.46 -16.46 13.84
N GLN A 33 -7.82 -16.14 14.97
CA GLN A 33 -8.49 -15.82 16.24
C GLN A 33 -9.45 -16.91 16.72
N ARG A 34 -9.18 -18.19 16.42
CA ARG A 34 -9.99 -19.32 16.90
C ARG A 34 -9.68 -19.66 18.35
N GLY A 35 -10.67 -20.18 19.07
CA GLY A 35 -10.50 -20.59 20.45
C GLY A 35 -9.55 -21.78 20.58
N GLN A 36 -8.62 -21.74 21.54
CA GLN A 36 -7.63 -22.82 21.73
C GLN A 36 -8.26 -24.18 22.02
N CYS A 37 -9.42 -24.22 22.68
CA CYS A 37 -10.16 -25.47 22.96
C CYS A 37 -10.67 -26.12 21.67
N GLU A 38 -11.19 -25.31 20.73
CA GLU A 38 -11.66 -25.78 19.41
C GLU A 38 -10.50 -26.35 18.60
N VAL A 39 -9.38 -25.63 18.55
CA VAL A 39 -8.16 -26.05 17.84
C VAL A 39 -7.57 -27.31 18.47
N ALA A 40 -7.60 -27.43 19.81
CA ALA A 40 -7.15 -28.62 20.52
C ALA A 40 -7.94 -29.88 20.12
N ALA A 41 -9.27 -29.76 20.02
CA ALA A 41 -10.14 -30.84 19.58
C ALA A 41 -9.87 -31.25 18.13
N GLU A 42 -9.74 -30.27 17.22
CA GLU A 42 -9.47 -30.53 15.79
C GLU A 42 -8.15 -31.27 15.57
N HIS A 43 -7.10 -30.88 16.30
CA HIS A 43 -5.77 -31.49 16.15
C HIS A 43 -5.52 -32.69 17.08
N GLY A 44 -6.51 -33.10 17.89
CA GLY A 44 -6.38 -34.24 18.81
C GLY A 44 -5.28 -34.07 19.86
N ILE A 45 -5.13 -32.87 20.44
CA ILE A 45 -4.17 -32.56 21.50
C ILE A 45 -4.84 -31.87 22.69
N SER A 46 -4.14 -31.80 23.81
CA SER A 46 -4.64 -31.06 24.97
C SER A 46 -4.53 -29.54 24.74
N GLN A 47 -5.47 -28.77 25.30
CA GLN A 47 -5.43 -27.30 25.25
C GLN A 47 -4.13 -26.71 25.81
N PRO A 48 -3.54 -27.19 26.93
CA PRO A 48 -2.24 -26.70 27.39
C PRO A 48 -1.13 -26.89 26.35
N ARG A 49 -1.16 -27.98 25.56
CA ARG A 49 -0.17 -28.20 24.50
C ARG A 49 -0.34 -27.22 23.36
N VAL A 50 -1.57 -26.86 22.98
CA VAL A 50 -1.84 -25.78 22.01
C VAL A 50 -1.22 -24.47 22.49
N SER A 51 -1.44 -24.10 23.77
CA SER A 51 -0.86 -22.86 24.31
C SER A 51 0.67 -22.87 24.29
N GLN A 52 1.32 -24.00 24.61
CA GLN A 52 2.79 -24.15 24.50
C GLN A 52 3.26 -23.97 23.06
N ILE A 53 2.60 -24.63 22.11
CA ILE A 53 2.92 -24.50 20.67
C ILE A 53 2.83 -23.04 20.23
N VAL A 54 1.79 -22.31 20.67
CA VAL A 54 1.64 -20.91 20.31
C VAL A 54 2.82 -20.07 20.81
N VAL A 55 3.28 -20.30 22.04
CA VAL A 55 4.45 -19.61 22.61
C VAL A 55 5.74 -20.01 21.89
N GLU A 56 5.99 -21.31 21.71
CA GLU A 56 7.19 -21.84 21.04
C GLU A 56 7.34 -21.29 19.61
N VAL A 57 6.23 -21.25 18.85
CA VAL A 57 6.21 -20.70 17.48
C VAL A 57 6.37 -19.18 17.49
N GLY A 58 5.75 -18.47 18.45
CA GLY A 58 5.93 -17.04 18.63
C GLY A 58 7.38 -16.65 18.92
N GLU A 59 8.02 -17.31 19.88
CA GLU A 59 9.43 -17.11 20.20
C GLU A 59 10.37 -17.45 19.04
N TRP A 60 10.03 -18.47 18.24
CA TRP A 60 10.77 -18.76 17.02
C TRP A 60 10.62 -17.65 15.98
N LEU A 61 9.41 -17.12 15.77
CA LEU A 61 9.16 -15.99 14.88
C LEU A 61 9.93 -14.74 15.33
N ASP A 62 9.94 -14.46 16.63
CA ASP A 62 10.65 -13.32 17.21
C ASP A 62 12.17 -13.38 16.98
N ARG A 63 12.76 -14.57 17.12
CA ARG A 63 14.18 -14.77 16.83
C ARG A 63 14.48 -14.71 15.33
N SER A 64 13.58 -15.23 14.51
CA SER A 64 13.75 -15.29 13.05
C SER A 64 13.50 -13.93 12.39
N LEU A 65 12.65 -13.09 12.98
CA LEU A 65 12.20 -11.82 12.44
C LEU A 65 12.21 -10.73 13.54
N PRO A 66 13.39 -10.32 14.04
CA PRO A 66 13.50 -9.37 15.16
C PRO A 66 12.88 -7.98 14.88
N GLY A 67 12.60 -7.66 13.61
CA GLY A 67 11.87 -6.46 13.21
C GLY A 67 10.34 -6.57 13.25
N ALA A 68 9.78 -7.78 13.23
CA ALA A 68 8.34 -8.01 13.09
C ALA A 68 7.53 -7.54 14.31
N ARG A 69 8.11 -7.59 15.53
CA ARG A 69 7.47 -7.11 16.77
C ARG A 69 7.04 -5.64 16.70
N ARG A 70 7.74 -4.81 15.92
CA ARG A 70 7.39 -3.39 15.76
C ARG A 70 6.01 -3.21 15.12
N TYR A 71 5.52 -4.22 14.41
CA TYR A 71 4.25 -4.20 13.71
C TYR A 71 3.10 -4.80 14.53
N GLU A 72 3.38 -5.47 15.67
CA GLU A 72 2.36 -6.10 16.52
C GLU A 72 1.41 -5.09 17.19
N GLN A 73 1.86 -3.84 17.37
CA GLN A 73 1.07 -2.77 17.99
C GLN A 73 -0.18 -2.38 17.16
N GLY A 74 -0.28 -2.82 15.90
CA GLY A 74 -1.36 -2.46 14.97
C GLY A 74 -2.47 -3.51 14.76
N GLY A 75 -2.46 -4.65 15.47
CA GLY A 75 -3.43 -5.74 15.28
C GLY A 75 -2.74 -7.05 14.89
N GLY A 76 -2.56 -7.91 15.90
CA GLY A 76 -1.61 -9.03 15.99
C GLY A 76 -1.77 -10.24 15.06
N GLY A 77 -2.04 -10.04 13.77
CA GLY A 77 -1.95 -11.11 12.76
C GLY A 77 -1.39 -10.63 11.41
N MET A 78 -1.68 -9.38 11.04
CA MET A 78 -1.17 -8.79 9.80
C MET A 78 0.27 -8.29 9.92
N ALA A 79 0.77 -8.11 11.14
CA ALA A 79 2.10 -7.58 11.45
C ALA A 79 3.25 -8.32 10.75
N VAL A 80 3.27 -9.65 10.88
CA VAL A 80 4.31 -10.50 10.28
C VAL A 80 4.20 -10.50 8.77
N GLY A 81 2.98 -10.56 8.22
CA GLY A 81 2.75 -10.48 6.79
C GLY A 81 3.26 -9.17 6.20
N THR A 82 2.92 -8.04 6.83
CA THR A 82 3.41 -6.71 6.44
C THR A 82 4.94 -6.64 6.48
N PHE A 83 5.56 -7.10 7.56
CA PHE A 83 7.02 -7.11 7.69
C PHE A 83 7.71 -7.94 6.59
N VAL A 84 7.18 -9.13 6.28
CA VAL A 84 7.73 -10.00 5.22
C VAL A 84 7.62 -9.34 3.85
N VAL A 85 6.46 -8.77 3.53
CA VAL A 85 6.25 -8.08 2.25
C VAL A 85 7.15 -6.85 2.14
N GLU A 86 7.26 -6.05 3.21
CA GLU A 86 8.15 -4.89 3.25
C GLU A 86 9.62 -5.31 3.04
N SER A 87 10.08 -6.34 3.74
CA SER A 87 11.44 -6.88 3.62
C SER A 87 11.72 -7.39 2.20
N GLN A 88 10.76 -8.06 1.56
CA GLN A 88 10.88 -8.50 0.17
C GLN A 88 10.97 -7.33 -0.81
N ILE A 89 10.16 -6.29 -0.61
CA ILE A 89 10.22 -5.08 -1.44
C ILE A 89 11.58 -4.40 -1.29
N ASP A 90 12.11 -4.30 -0.07
CA ASP A 90 13.42 -3.71 0.19
C ASP A 90 14.55 -4.50 -0.47
N PHE A 91 14.53 -5.83 -0.34
CA PHE A 91 15.49 -6.69 -1.01
C PHE A 91 15.46 -6.52 -2.53
N LEU A 92 14.27 -6.56 -3.14
CA LEU A 92 14.11 -6.39 -4.59
C LEU A 92 14.51 -5.00 -5.06
N LEU A 93 14.24 -3.97 -4.26
CA LEU A 93 14.65 -2.60 -4.56
C LEU A 93 16.17 -2.49 -4.54
N GLN A 94 16.82 -3.00 -3.50
CA GLN A 94 18.28 -3.02 -3.40
C GLN A 94 18.91 -3.77 -4.57
N GLN A 95 18.43 -4.99 -4.87
CA GLN A 95 18.93 -5.79 -6.00
C GLN A 95 18.76 -5.07 -7.34
N THR A 96 17.63 -4.39 -7.54
CA THR A 96 17.34 -3.62 -8.76
C THR A 96 18.31 -2.44 -8.90
N MET A 97 18.61 -1.75 -7.79
CA MET A 97 19.56 -0.63 -7.77
C MET A 97 21.01 -1.10 -7.99
N GLU A 98 21.41 -2.24 -7.43
CA GLU A 98 22.71 -2.87 -7.67
C GLU A 98 22.89 -3.27 -9.14
N LEU A 99 21.86 -3.88 -9.75
CA LEU A 99 21.87 -4.21 -11.18
C LEU A 99 21.91 -2.98 -12.08
N TRP A 100 21.23 -1.90 -11.67
CA TRP A 100 21.26 -0.63 -12.38
C TRP A 100 22.67 -0.02 -12.33
N GLU A 101 23.30 0.02 -11.15
CA GLU A 101 24.65 0.56 -10.97
C GLU A 101 25.71 -0.30 -11.67
N ALA A 102 25.61 -1.63 -11.59
CA ALA A 102 26.46 -2.54 -12.35
C ALA A 102 26.31 -2.34 -13.87
N GLY A 103 25.10 -2.01 -14.33
CA GLY A 103 24.81 -1.68 -15.71
C GLY A 103 25.36 -0.33 -16.20
N ARG A 104 25.87 0.53 -15.29
CA ARG A 104 26.57 1.79 -15.64
C ARG A 104 28.06 1.59 -15.88
N GLN A 105 28.62 0.46 -15.46
CA GLN A 105 30.04 0.20 -15.62
C GLN A 105 30.37 -0.12 -17.09
N ASP A 106 31.51 0.41 -17.55
CA ASP A 106 31.98 0.19 -18.91
C ASP A 106 32.18 -1.30 -19.17
N LYS A 107 31.49 -1.81 -20.19
CA LYS A 107 31.64 -3.20 -20.61
C LYS A 107 32.80 -3.31 -21.59
N VAL A 108 33.90 -3.90 -21.13
CA VAL A 108 35.01 -4.31 -22.02
C VAL A 108 34.63 -5.62 -22.70
N ILE A 109 34.34 -5.57 -24.00
CA ILE A 109 34.10 -6.76 -24.82
C ILE A 109 35.39 -7.10 -25.55
N LYS A 110 36.08 -8.16 -25.14
CA LYS A 110 37.19 -8.73 -25.92
C LYS A 110 36.63 -9.65 -26.99
N LYS A 111 36.93 -9.39 -28.26
CA LYS A 111 36.63 -10.29 -29.38
C LYS A 111 37.92 -10.90 -29.87
N SER A 112 37.94 -12.22 -30.08
CA SER A 112 39.02 -12.91 -30.79
C SER A 112 38.61 -13.16 -32.24
N GLY A 113 39.46 -12.80 -33.20
CA GLY A 113 39.21 -13.07 -34.62
C GLY A 113 39.02 -14.57 -34.90
N LYS A 114 38.01 -14.94 -35.69
CA LYS A 114 37.89 -16.28 -36.30
C LYS A 114 38.52 -16.22 -37.69
N GLY A 115 39.67 -16.88 -37.89
CA GLY A 115 40.21 -17.05 -39.24
C GLY A 115 41.72 -17.19 -39.42
N GLY A 116 42.48 -17.67 -38.44
CA GLY A 116 43.92 -17.94 -38.63
C GLY A 116 44.81 -16.70 -38.84
N VAL A 117 44.24 -15.50 -38.75
CA VAL A 117 44.96 -14.22 -38.69
C VAL A 117 45.08 -13.82 -37.23
N GLU A 118 46.24 -13.26 -36.86
CA GLU A 118 46.67 -12.85 -35.51
C GLU A 118 45.54 -12.51 -34.53
N GLN A 119 45.66 -13.02 -33.30
CA GLN A 119 44.83 -12.60 -32.18
C GLN A 119 44.95 -11.09 -31.99
N TRP A 120 43.96 -10.34 -32.45
CA TRP A 120 43.80 -8.94 -32.09
C TRP A 120 42.76 -8.83 -30.97
N GLU A 121 43.06 -8.00 -29.96
CA GLU A 121 42.12 -7.63 -28.91
C GLU A 121 41.56 -6.24 -29.22
N GLU A 122 40.27 -6.15 -29.52
CA GLU A 122 39.58 -4.85 -29.53
C GLU A 122 38.88 -4.64 -28.20
N THR A 123 39.26 -3.55 -27.51
CA THR A 123 38.59 -3.08 -26.31
C THR A 123 37.55 -2.05 -26.75
N THR A 124 36.30 -2.46 -26.91
CA THR A 124 35.20 -1.51 -27.10
C THR A 124 34.76 -0.98 -25.74
N THR A 125 35.19 0.22 -25.36
CA THR A 125 34.67 0.93 -24.18
C THR A 125 33.38 1.65 -24.57
N MET A 126 32.23 1.13 -24.13
CA MET A 126 30.94 1.80 -24.36
C MET A 126 30.64 2.79 -23.23
N SER A 127 31.34 3.95 -23.24
CA SER A 127 31.31 4.98 -22.19
C SER A 127 29.96 5.66 -21.92
N ASN A 128 28.93 5.34 -22.70
CA ASN A 128 27.59 5.93 -22.63
C ASN A 128 26.48 4.86 -22.70
N GLN A 129 26.69 3.67 -22.14
CA GLN A 129 25.55 2.79 -21.90
C GLN A 129 24.66 3.40 -20.83
N CYS A 130 23.58 4.05 -21.25
CA CYS A 130 22.47 4.38 -20.35
C CYS A 130 22.00 3.07 -19.72
N ALA A 131 22.18 2.94 -18.41
CA ALA A 131 21.65 1.81 -17.66
C ALA A 131 20.16 1.64 -17.99
N LYS A 132 19.73 0.37 -18.12
CA LYS A 132 18.43 0.03 -18.69
C LYS A 132 17.30 0.80 -17.97
N VAL A 133 16.59 1.67 -18.69
CA VAL A 133 15.47 2.47 -18.16
C VAL A 133 14.40 1.60 -17.47
N GLY A 134 14.24 0.35 -17.93
CA GLY A 134 13.36 -0.63 -17.29
C GLY A 134 13.68 -0.91 -15.81
N LEU A 135 14.96 -0.87 -15.40
CA LEU A 135 15.36 -1.06 -14.00
C LEU A 135 14.95 0.13 -13.13
N LEU A 136 15.10 1.37 -13.63
CA LEU A 136 14.63 2.57 -12.93
C LEU A 136 13.11 2.57 -12.75
N ASN A 137 12.36 2.21 -13.79
CA ASN A 137 10.91 2.08 -13.70
C ASN A 137 10.49 0.99 -12.70
N THR A 138 11.26 -0.10 -12.61
CA THR A 138 11.02 -1.17 -11.63
C THR A 138 11.30 -0.67 -10.20
N ALA A 139 12.43 0.00 -9.98
CA ALA A 139 12.77 0.62 -8.69
C ALA A 139 11.71 1.63 -8.24
N LEU A 140 11.22 2.48 -9.16
CA LEU A 140 10.13 3.43 -8.87
C LEU A 140 8.85 2.71 -8.41
N ARG A 141 8.45 1.63 -9.09
CA ARG A 141 7.26 0.85 -8.71
C ARG A 141 7.42 0.19 -7.35
N LEU A 142 8.60 -0.34 -7.04
CA LEU A 142 8.92 -0.92 -5.72
C LEU A 142 8.89 0.15 -4.62
N ALA A 143 9.48 1.32 -4.86
CA ALA A 143 9.42 2.46 -3.94
C ALA A 143 7.97 2.93 -3.70
N GLN A 144 7.16 3.00 -4.75
CA GLN A 144 5.73 3.31 -4.62
C GLN A 144 4.97 2.24 -3.84
N ALA A 145 5.26 0.95 -4.05
CA ALA A 145 4.67 -0.14 -3.29
C ALA A 145 5.03 -0.06 -1.81
N LYS A 146 6.30 0.23 -1.49
CA LYS A 146 6.75 0.47 -0.11
C LYS A 146 6.01 1.64 0.54
N ALA A 147 5.89 2.75 -0.18
CA ALA A 147 5.15 3.93 0.30
C ALA A 147 3.67 3.59 0.58
N LYS A 148 3.01 2.82 -0.31
CA LYS A 148 1.63 2.36 -0.09
C LYS A 148 1.49 1.49 1.17
N LEU A 149 2.45 0.59 1.42
CA LEU A 149 2.45 -0.25 2.63
C LEU A 149 2.63 0.58 3.90
N ALA A 150 3.41 1.66 3.83
CA ALA A 150 3.54 2.63 4.92
C ALA A 150 2.31 3.56 5.07
N GLY A 151 1.24 3.36 4.29
CA GLY A 151 0.03 4.19 4.32
C GLY A 151 0.18 5.55 3.61
N VAL A 152 1.26 5.76 2.86
CA VAL A 152 1.47 7.00 2.09
C VAL A 152 0.67 6.96 0.80
N ASP A 153 -0.15 7.99 0.57
CA ASP A 153 -0.86 8.15 -0.68
C ASP A 153 0.07 8.61 -1.81
N VAL A 154 0.53 7.65 -2.61
CA VAL A 154 1.32 7.89 -3.83
C VAL A 154 0.48 8.32 -5.04
N THR A 155 -0.85 8.28 -4.96
CA THR A 155 -1.71 8.66 -6.10
C THR A 155 -1.98 10.17 -6.16
N GLY A 156 -1.64 10.90 -5.09
CA GLY A 156 -1.96 12.31 -4.90
C GLY A 156 -3.46 12.58 -4.77
N ARG A 157 -4.26 11.54 -4.49
CA ARG A 157 -5.70 11.66 -4.28
C ARG A 157 -5.98 12.48 -3.04
N THR A 158 -5.32 12.21 -1.92
CA THR A 158 -5.49 12.95 -0.67
C THR A 158 -5.12 14.42 -0.86
N GLN A 159 -4.05 14.73 -1.58
CA GLN A 159 -3.67 16.10 -1.91
C GLN A 159 -4.73 16.80 -2.77
N ARG A 160 -5.27 16.13 -3.79
CA ARG A 160 -6.36 16.68 -4.62
C ARG A 160 -7.61 16.92 -3.80
N GLU A 161 -8.01 15.98 -2.94
CA GLU A 161 -9.18 16.11 -2.07
C GLU A 161 -9.02 17.29 -1.10
N MET A 162 -7.84 17.47 -0.49
CA MET A 162 -7.55 18.64 0.36
C MET A 162 -7.60 19.95 -0.44
N ALA A 163 -7.00 20.00 -1.63
CA ALA A 163 -7.04 21.19 -2.47
C ALA A 163 -8.48 21.57 -2.90
N PHE A 164 -9.32 20.58 -3.22
CA PHE A 164 -10.73 20.81 -3.52
C PHE A 164 -11.52 21.28 -2.30
N ALA A 165 -11.24 20.74 -1.11
CA ALA A 165 -11.87 21.17 0.13
C ALA A 165 -11.49 22.61 0.48
N GLU A 166 -10.23 22.98 0.33
CA GLU A 166 -9.73 24.35 0.56
C GLU A 166 -10.36 25.35 -0.40
N GLU A 167 -10.41 25.03 -1.70
CA GLU A 167 -11.06 25.87 -2.71
C GLU A 167 -12.57 26.05 -2.42
N ARG A 168 -13.24 25.00 -1.94
CA ARG A 168 -14.65 25.07 -1.53
C ARG A 168 -14.82 25.99 -0.31
N GLN A 169 -13.99 25.85 0.71
CA GLN A 169 -14.02 26.72 1.89
C GLN A 169 -13.77 28.18 1.52
N ARG A 170 -12.82 28.44 0.60
CA ARG A 170 -12.53 29.78 0.11
C ARG A 170 -13.73 30.41 -0.60
N ARG A 171 -14.44 29.65 -1.42
CA ARG A 171 -15.67 30.11 -2.08
C ARG A 171 -16.80 30.38 -1.08
N GLU A 172 -17.00 29.49 -0.11
CA GLU A 172 -18.01 29.68 0.94
C GLU A 172 -17.69 30.88 1.85
N ALA A 173 -16.41 31.20 2.05
CA ALA A 173 -15.99 32.39 2.77
C ALA A 173 -16.21 33.68 1.97
N MET A 174 -15.89 33.69 0.66
CA MET A 174 -16.18 34.83 -0.22
C MET A 174 -17.69 35.09 -0.33
N ALA A 175 -18.50 34.04 -0.46
CA ALA A 175 -19.96 34.16 -0.51
C ALA A 175 -20.52 34.80 0.77
N ARG A 176 -20.06 34.34 1.95
CA ARG A 176 -20.45 34.95 3.24
C ARG A 176 -19.98 36.40 3.38
N GLY A 177 -18.81 36.75 2.86
CA GLY A 177 -18.33 38.13 2.84
C GLY A 177 -19.21 39.06 1.99
N GLN A 178 -19.63 38.60 0.81
CA GLN A 178 -20.54 39.35 -0.08
C GLN A 178 -21.94 39.52 0.55
N GLU A 179 -22.47 38.48 1.20
CA GLU A 179 -23.73 38.57 1.96
C GLU A 179 -23.64 39.62 3.08
N ALA A 180 -22.52 39.66 3.81
CA ALA A 180 -22.31 40.64 4.87
C ALA A 180 -22.21 42.09 4.35
N GLU A 181 -21.57 42.32 3.20
CA GLU A 181 -21.49 43.65 2.57
C GLU A 181 -22.84 44.09 1.96
N SER A 182 -23.60 43.17 1.37
CA SER A 182 -24.93 43.44 0.82
C SER A 182 -26.03 43.61 1.89
N GLY A 183 -25.79 43.13 3.12
CA GLY A 183 -26.69 43.30 4.27
C GLY A 183 -26.72 44.71 4.86
N VAL A 184 -25.85 45.62 4.40
CA VAL A 184 -25.87 47.03 4.83
C VAL A 184 -26.87 47.79 3.95
N GLY A 185 -28.12 47.87 4.43
CA GLY A 185 -29.01 48.96 4.07
C GLY A 185 -30.24 48.62 3.23
N PHE A 186 -30.93 47.50 3.47
CA PHE A 186 -32.38 47.50 3.26
C PHE A 186 -33.05 47.90 4.57
N GLN A 187 -33.17 49.22 4.80
CA GLN A 187 -34.16 49.69 5.76
C GLN A 187 -35.52 49.33 5.17
N PRO A 188 -36.33 48.48 5.82
CA PRO A 188 -37.66 48.21 5.32
C PRO A 188 -38.40 49.53 5.32
N ALA A 189 -38.77 50.01 4.13
CA ALA A 189 -39.79 51.02 4.01
C ALA A 189 -41.00 50.47 4.76
N LYS A 190 -41.30 51.09 5.91
CA LYS A 190 -42.62 50.99 6.50
C LYS A 190 -43.56 51.42 5.39
N ASP A 191 -44.39 50.51 4.91
CA ASP A 191 -45.80 50.83 4.69
C ASP A 191 -46.64 49.59 4.45
N GLN A 192 -47.78 49.65 5.12
CA GLN A 192 -49.09 49.16 4.73
C GLN A 192 -49.33 47.65 4.70
N GLU A 193 -50.01 47.24 5.77
CA GLU A 193 -51.03 46.20 5.79
C GLU A 193 -51.83 46.18 4.47
N ILE A 194 -51.58 45.17 3.64
CA ILE A 194 -52.49 44.75 2.58
C ILE A 194 -52.72 43.26 2.76
N GLY A 195 -53.87 42.95 3.34
CA GLY A 195 -54.83 41.95 2.87
C GLY A 195 -54.35 40.52 2.74
N ASP A 196 -54.83 39.70 3.67
CA ASP A 196 -54.95 38.25 3.55
C ASP A 196 -55.58 37.86 2.20
N GLY A 197 -54.77 37.23 1.35
CA GLY A 197 -55.19 36.55 0.15
C GLY A 197 -54.67 35.12 0.20
N GLU A 198 -55.48 34.21 0.70
CA GLU A 198 -55.27 32.77 0.56
C GLU A 198 -55.14 32.42 -0.93
N GLN A 199 -53.95 31.99 -1.34
CA GLN A 199 -53.75 31.28 -2.60
C GLN A 199 -53.16 29.90 -2.29
N GLU A 200 -54.00 28.90 -2.47
CA GLU A 200 -53.66 27.48 -2.50
C GLU A 200 -52.52 27.23 -3.49
N PHE A 201 -51.37 26.79 -2.98
CA PHE A 201 -50.31 26.24 -3.82
C PHE A 201 -50.56 24.75 -4.03
N GLU A 202 -50.96 24.41 -5.25
CA GLU A 202 -51.02 23.04 -5.75
C GLU A 202 -49.68 22.32 -5.59
N ALA A 203 -49.78 21.06 -5.18
CA ALA A 203 -48.68 20.12 -5.00
C ALA A 203 -47.94 19.85 -6.32
N GLY A 204 -46.83 20.55 -6.54
CA GLY A 204 -45.85 20.26 -7.58
C GLY A 204 -45.06 19.00 -7.26
N VAL A 205 -45.57 17.83 -7.64
CA VAL A 205 -44.89 16.53 -7.59
C VAL A 205 -43.54 16.61 -8.34
N SER A 206 -42.46 16.39 -7.60
CA SER A 206 -41.07 16.42 -8.05
C SER A 206 -40.80 15.40 -9.16
N ARG A 207 -40.70 15.89 -10.41
CA ARG A 207 -40.29 15.15 -11.63
C ARG A 207 -38.80 14.73 -11.65
N ARG A 208 -38.17 14.46 -10.49
CA ARG A 208 -36.74 14.10 -10.42
C ARG A 208 -36.42 12.62 -10.20
N GLU A 209 -37.41 11.74 -10.04
CA GLU A 209 -37.15 10.31 -9.81
C GLU A 209 -37.17 9.41 -11.07
N VAL A 210 -37.67 9.86 -12.22
CA VAL A 210 -37.82 8.96 -13.39
C VAL A 210 -36.53 8.75 -14.21
N ARG A 211 -35.45 9.50 -13.94
CA ARG A 211 -34.21 9.44 -14.76
C ARG A 211 -33.11 8.48 -14.26
N ARG A 212 -33.31 7.76 -13.15
CA ARG A 212 -32.29 6.80 -12.66
C ARG A 212 -32.47 5.37 -13.17
N ASP A 213 -33.65 4.97 -13.62
CA ASP A 213 -33.88 3.56 -14.01
C ASP A 213 -33.54 3.24 -15.48
N GLU A 214 -33.46 4.21 -16.38
CA GLU A 214 -33.08 3.92 -17.77
C GLU A 214 -31.58 3.61 -17.94
N LYS A 215 -30.71 4.11 -17.07
CA LYS A 215 -29.27 3.82 -17.15
C LYS A 215 -28.90 2.42 -16.64
N ALA A 216 -29.77 1.77 -15.86
CA ALA A 216 -29.52 0.41 -15.38
C ALA A 216 -29.76 -0.65 -16.48
N LYS A 217 -30.76 -0.44 -17.36
CA LYS A 217 -31.07 -1.42 -18.43
C LYS A 217 -30.10 -1.40 -19.61
N ALA A 218 -29.39 -0.30 -19.87
CA ALA A 218 -28.41 -0.23 -20.96
C ALA A 218 -27.10 -0.99 -20.67
N LYS A 219 -26.79 -1.29 -19.40
CA LYS A 219 -25.54 -1.94 -19.01
C LYS A 219 -25.61 -3.47 -18.92
N SER A 220 -26.78 -4.06 -19.19
CA SER A 220 -27.05 -5.50 -19.12
C SER A 220 -27.08 -6.20 -20.49
N ARG A 221 -26.78 -5.50 -21.58
CA ARG A 221 -26.86 -6.02 -22.97
C ARG A 221 -25.52 -6.04 -23.73
N LEU A 222 -24.40 -5.89 -23.02
CA LEU A 222 -23.03 -6.09 -23.51
C LEU A 222 -22.35 -7.13 -22.64
#